data_AF-A0A016V8D8-F1
#
_entry.id   AF-A0A016V8D8-F1
#
_cell.length_a   1.000
_cell.length_b   1.000
_cell.length_c   1.000
_cell.angle_alpha   90.00
_cell.angle_beta   90.00
_cell.angle_gamma   90.00
#
_symmetry.space_group_name_H-M   'P 1'
#
loop_
_entity.id
_entity.type
_entity.pdbx_description
1 polymer ?
#
loop_
_entity_poly.entity_id
_entity_poly.type
_entity_poly.pdbx_seq_one_letter_code
_entity_poly.pdbx_strand_id
1 'polypeptide(L)'
;MAGSSILTPERRIELNPFDIDAWNLILRESQARPIDQARNFYEKLVTQFPNAGRYWKAYIEHELRGKNFENVENLFNRCLVKVLNIDLWKCYVFYVRETKGHLSSFREKMAKAYDFALDKVGLDMNSYSIYADYISFLKTVPAVGQYAENQRISAVRKIYQRGISTPMVNIESLWSDYCSYEKNINPTLAEKLISERNKEYQVSKKIAKQLETVTRGVNRQAVSVPPRGTAPEMKQVEMWKKYIQWEKSNPMETEEYGQFAKRVVYAYEQSLLCLGYYPDMWYEAALFLQQAGKQLEEKGDVKLAQQMTAEAMQLFDRAISGLMKHSQLLYFAYADFEEERMKFDNVKKIYDNLLTIDHIDPTLTYIQLMKFTRRTEGVRAARAVFKRAREDSRCRHHVFIAAALMEFYCSKDKDVAMRVFDLGLKKYGDEPEYACAYVDFLTHLNEDNNTRVVFERILTSETLPAEKSSDIWDRYLEFESLVGDLASTLKVDERRKAAVTGGKDEGTTLMLIDRYRFLNLVPCTLDQLKLMGYNVSFNSLHDYCYYSCQSC
;
A
#
# COMPACT_ATOMS: atom_id res chain seq x y z
N MET A 1 -29.48 -13.03 35.95
CA MET A 1 -29.04 -11.83 35.22
C MET A 1 -27.59 -11.57 35.58
N ALA A 2 -26.65 -12.12 34.80
CA ALA A 2 -25.23 -11.94 35.02
C ALA A 2 -24.81 -10.60 34.39
N GLY A 3 -24.25 -9.71 35.20
CA GLY A 3 -23.72 -8.43 34.74
C GLY A 3 -22.56 -8.65 33.76
N SER A 4 -22.76 -8.26 32.51
CA SER A 4 -21.70 -8.07 31.54
C SER A 4 -20.74 -7.00 32.09
N SER A 5 -19.59 -7.44 32.59
CA SER A 5 -18.47 -6.58 32.97
C SER A 5 -18.15 -5.63 31.80
N ILE A 6 -18.51 -4.35 31.94
CA ILE A 6 -18.11 -3.30 31.00
C ILE A 6 -16.58 -3.19 31.11
N LEU A 7 -15.88 -3.79 30.15
CA LEU A 7 -14.42 -3.69 30.05
C LEU A 7 -14.01 -2.22 30.01
N THR A 8 -13.02 -1.84 30.82
CA THR A 8 -12.49 -0.48 30.81
C THR A 8 -11.94 -0.12 29.42
N PRO A 9 -11.98 1.16 29.01
CA PRO A 9 -11.49 1.59 27.70
C PRO A 9 -10.02 1.20 27.45
N GLU A 10 -9.17 1.24 28.48
CA GLU A 10 -7.78 0.81 28.42
C GLU A 10 -7.67 -0.69 28.10
N ARG A 11 -8.50 -1.52 28.76
CA ARG A 11 -8.49 -2.96 28.51
C ARG A 11 -9.01 -3.31 27.13
N ARG A 12 -9.95 -2.52 26.60
CA ARG A 12 -10.41 -2.65 25.20
C ARG A 12 -9.29 -2.36 24.20
N ILE A 13 -8.45 -1.35 24.47
CA ILE A 13 -7.29 -1.02 23.62
C ILE A 13 -6.21 -2.10 23.70
N GLU A 14 -5.98 -2.69 24.87
CA GLU A 14 -5.04 -3.81 25.02
C GLU A 14 -5.47 -5.04 24.21
N LEU A 15 -6.78 -5.32 24.16
CA LEU A 15 -7.34 -6.41 23.37
C LEU A 15 -7.40 -6.09 21.87
N ASN A 16 -7.73 -4.84 21.54
CA ASN A 16 -7.81 -4.34 20.16
C ASN A 16 -7.19 -2.94 20.09
N PRO A 17 -5.91 -2.83 19.65
CA PRO A 17 -5.22 -1.55 19.53
C PRO A 17 -5.92 -0.54 18.61
N PHE A 18 -6.80 -1.02 17.72
CA PHE A 18 -7.55 -0.22 16.76
C PHE A 18 -9.03 -0.03 17.15
N ASP A 19 -9.37 -0.12 18.44
CA ASP A 19 -10.71 0.25 18.95
C ASP A 19 -10.87 1.77 19.03
N ILE A 20 -11.38 2.35 17.94
CA ILE A 20 -11.56 3.80 17.77
C ILE A 20 -12.47 4.40 18.85
N ASP A 21 -13.50 3.68 19.31
CA ASP A 21 -14.45 4.19 20.28
C ASP A 21 -13.81 4.30 21.66
N ALA A 22 -13.01 3.30 22.06
CA ALA A 22 -12.24 3.35 23.30
C ALA A 22 -11.23 4.50 23.29
N TRP A 23 -10.48 4.68 22.21
CA TRP A 23 -9.55 5.81 22.06
C TRP A 23 -10.26 7.17 22.14
N ASN A 24 -11.42 7.33 21.51
CA ASN A 24 -12.19 8.58 21.55
C ASN A 24 -12.76 8.87 22.94
N LEU A 25 -13.12 7.85 23.71
CA LEU A 25 -13.60 8.02 25.09
C LEU A 25 -12.48 8.55 25.99
N ILE A 26 -11.30 7.90 25.95
CA ILE A 26 -10.13 8.35 26.74
C ILE A 26 -9.66 9.73 26.28
N LEU A 27 -9.76 10.05 24.98
CA LEU A 27 -9.42 11.37 24.46
C LEU A 27 -10.30 12.47 25.08
N ARG A 28 -11.61 12.24 25.22
CA ARG A 28 -12.52 13.20 25.88
C ARG A 28 -12.16 13.40 27.34
N GLU A 29 -11.86 12.32 28.06
CA GLU A 29 -11.44 12.39 29.47
C GLU A 29 -10.09 13.10 29.62
N SER A 30 -9.14 12.83 28.72
CA SER A 30 -7.80 13.42 28.74
C SER A 30 -7.81 14.91 28.41
N GLN A 31 -8.75 15.38 27.59
CA GLN A 31 -8.94 16.81 27.31
C GLN A 31 -9.42 17.62 28.53
N ALA A 32 -10.00 16.97 29.53
CA ALA A 32 -10.41 17.61 30.79
C ALA A 32 -9.26 17.70 31.81
N ARG A 33 -8.19 16.92 31.63
CA ARG A 33 -7.03 16.89 32.52
C ARG A 33 -5.96 17.91 32.09
N PRO A 34 -5.08 18.35 32.99
CA PRO A 34 -3.93 19.18 32.63
C PRO A 34 -3.02 18.48 31.60
N ILE A 35 -2.39 19.28 30.72
CA ILE A 35 -1.59 18.78 29.60
C ILE A 35 -0.45 17.85 30.03
N ASP A 36 0.18 18.09 31.18
CA ASP A 36 1.33 17.29 31.63
C ASP A 36 0.95 15.83 31.94
N GLN A 37 -0.29 15.59 32.38
CA GLN A 37 -0.81 14.24 32.60
C GLN A 37 -1.32 13.61 31.30
N ALA A 38 -1.83 14.42 30.37
CA ALA A 38 -2.40 13.96 29.10
C ALA A 38 -1.32 13.69 28.02
N ARG A 39 -0.12 14.25 28.14
CA ARG A 39 0.95 14.15 27.12
C ARG A 39 1.31 12.71 26.77
N ASN A 40 1.45 11.85 27.79
CA ASN A 40 1.76 10.43 27.57
C ASN A 40 0.64 9.70 26.78
N PHE A 41 -0.62 10.04 27.06
CA PHE A 41 -1.74 9.50 26.29
C PHE A 41 -1.71 9.99 24.83
N TYR A 42 -1.49 11.29 24.61
CA TYR A 42 -1.41 11.83 23.24
C TYR A 42 -0.27 11.22 22.44
N GLU A 43 0.91 11.03 23.03
CA GLU A 43 2.03 10.36 22.35
C GLU A 43 1.68 8.93 21.96
N LYS A 44 1.01 8.16 22.83
CA LYS A 44 0.50 6.83 22.47
C LYS A 44 -0.53 6.90 21.34
N LEU A 45 -1.45 7.86 21.38
CA LEU A 45 -2.50 8.04 20.38
C LEU A 45 -1.93 8.37 19.00
N VAL A 46 -0.99 9.32 18.90
CA VAL A 46 -0.40 9.72 17.61
C VAL A 46 0.62 8.71 17.10
N THR A 47 1.26 7.92 17.96
CA THR A 47 2.07 6.77 17.54
C THR A 47 1.19 5.64 17.00
N GLN A 48 0.01 5.40 17.59
CA GLN A 48 -0.94 4.40 17.08
C GLN A 48 -1.59 4.85 15.76
N PHE A 49 -1.90 6.14 15.63
CA PHE A 49 -2.58 6.71 14.46
C PHE A 49 -1.79 7.88 13.85
N PRO A 50 -0.63 7.62 13.23
CA PRO A 50 0.29 8.67 12.79
C PRO A 50 -0.25 9.51 11.63
N ASN A 51 -1.20 9.02 10.84
CA ASN A 51 -1.84 9.76 9.74
C ASN A 51 -3.15 10.46 10.12
N ALA A 52 -3.60 10.34 11.38
CA ALA A 52 -4.88 10.91 11.81
C ALA A 52 -4.72 12.41 12.18
N GLY A 53 -4.97 13.29 11.21
CA GLY A 53 -4.87 14.74 11.41
C GLY A 53 -5.73 15.27 12.56
N ARG A 54 -6.89 14.66 12.81
CA ARG A 54 -7.78 15.00 13.94
C ARG A 54 -7.09 14.80 15.30
N TYR A 55 -6.34 13.73 15.48
CA TYR A 55 -5.67 13.44 16.76
C TYR A 55 -4.43 14.32 16.96
N TRP A 56 -3.66 14.56 15.90
CA TRP A 56 -2.58 15.55 15.92
C TRP A 56 -3.09 16.94 16.29
N LYS A 57 -4.19 17.37 15.65
CA LYS A 57 -4.84 18.65 15.97
C LYS A 57 -5.27 18.71 17.44
N ALA A 58 -5.95 17.67 17.94
CA ALA A 58 -6.42 17.63 19.33
C ALA A 58 -5.27 17.74 20.35
N TYR A 59 -4.12 17.14 20.05
CA TYR A 59 -2.91 17.26 20.88
C TYR A 59 -2.34 18.68 20.82
N ILE A 60 -2.15 19.21 19.61
CA ILE A 60 -1.60 20.56 19.39
C ILE A 60 -2.47 21.64 20.03
N GLU A 61 -3.80 21.57 19.88
CA GLU A 61 -4.73 22.51 20.49
C GLU A 61 -4.70 22.47 22.03
N HIS A 62 -4.36 21.32 22.62
CA HIS A 62 -4.23 21.20 24.07
C HIS A 62 -2.90 21.81 24.54
N GLU A 63 -1.78 21.56 23.85
CA GLU A 63 -0.49 22.22 24.13
C GLU A 63 -0.55 23.74 23.90
N LEU A 64 -1.30 24.20 22.90
CA LEU A 64 -1.56 25.64 22.67
C LEU A 64 -2.34 26.28 23.81
N ARG A 65 -3.36 25.59 24.37
CA ARG A 65 -4.08 26.06 25.58
C ARG A 65 -3.15 26.17 26.78
N GLY A 66 -2.17 25.26 26.89
CA GLY A 66 -1.10 25.32 27.88
C GLY A 66 0.00 26.36 27.60
N LYS A 67 -0.04 27.06 26.45
CA LYS A 67 1.00 28.00 25.97
C LYS A 67 2.41 27.38 25.83
N ASN A 68 2.49 26.07 25.60
CA ASN A 68 3.77 25.35 25.43
C ASN A 68 4.23 25.41 23.96
N PHE A 69 4.67 26.58 23.49
CA PHE A 69 4.93 26.81 22.07
C PHE A 69 6.10 25.98 21.50
N GLU A 70 7.11 25.66 22.28
CA GLU A 70 8.23 24.81 21.84
C GLU A 70 7.77 23.39 21.50
N ASN A 71 6.91 22.82 22.34
CA ASN A 71 6.31 21.51 22.08
C ASN A 71 5.43 21.55 20.83
N VAL A 72 4.65 22.60 20.65
CA VAL A 72 3.82 22.78 19.45
C VAL A 72 4.66 22.82 18.18
N GLU A 73 5.79 23.54 18.18
CA GLU A 73 6.71 23.59 17.04
C GLU A 73 7.29 22.20 16.72
N ASN A 74 7.68 21.45 17.76
CA ASN A 74 8.14 20.07 17.61
C ASN A 74 7.06 19.13 17.05
N LEU A 75 5.80 19.30 17.47
CA LEU A 75 4.68 18.52 16.94
C LEU A 75 4.42 18.82 15.46
N PHE A 76 4.41 20.10 15.05
CA PHE A 76 4.26 20.45 13.64
C PHE A 76 5.39 19.90 12.78
N ASN A 77 6.64 19.94 13.25
CA ASN A 77 7.79 19.36 12.54
C ASN A 77 7.65 17.84 12.33
N ARG A 78 6.98 17.12 13.25
CA ARG A 78 6.75 15.67 13.14
C ARG A 78 5.64 15.32 12.15
N CYS A 79 4.54 16.07 12.11
CA CYS A 79 3.32 15.65 11.42
C CYS A 79 2.93 16.44 10.17
N LEU A 80 3.25 17.75 10.09
CA LEU A 80 2.57 18.68 9.17
C LEU A 80 2.72 18.29 7.69
N VAL A 81 3.93 17.93 7.27
CA VAL A 81 4.22 17.55 5.87
C VAL A 81 3.71 16.15 5.53
N LYS A 82 3.58 15.27 6.53
CA LYS A 82 3.13 13.88 6.36
C LYS A 82 1.62 13.74 6.34
N VAL A 83 0.90 14.70 6.93
CA VAL A 83 -0.54 14.65 7.15
C VAL A 83 -1.21 15.87 6.50
N LEU A 84 -1.72 15.69 5.28
CA LEU A 84 -2.40 16.74 4.50
C LEU A 84 -3.86 16.95 4.92
N ASN A 85 -4.12 17.08 6.23
CA ASN A 85 -5.46 17.33 6.75
C ASN A 85 -5.75 18.83 6.86
N ILE A 86 -6.83 19.31 6.25
CA ILE A 86 -7.14 20.74 6.17
C ILE A 86 -7.25 21.42 7.54
N ASP A 87 -7.83 20.76 8.54
CA ASP A 87 -8.02 21.33 9.88
C ASP A 87 -6.69 21.46 10.64
N LEU A 88 -5.76 20.52 10.42
CA LEU A 88 -4.41 20.59 10.96
C LEU A 88 -3.63 21.78 10.38
N TRP A 89 -3.76 22.03 9.08
CA TRP A 89 -3.12 23.17 8.42
C TRP A 89 -3.72 24.52 8.83
N LYS A 90 -5.05 24.59 9.06
CA LYS A 90 -5.68 25.77 9.69
C LYS A 90 -5.12 26.03 11.09
N CYS A 91 -4.93 24.97 11.88
CA CYS A 91 -4.30 25.07 13.20
C CYS A 91 -2.85 25.57 13.13
N TYR A 92 -2.07 25.15 12.12
CA TYR A 92 -0.72 25.65 11.89
C TYR A 92 -0.69 27.15 11.58
N VAL A 93 -1.54 27.60 10.66
CA VAL A 93 -1.65 29.02 10.31
C VAL A 93 -2.06 29.85 11.54
N PHE A 94 -3.00 29.34 12.34
CA PHE A 94 -3.38 29.96 13.61
C PHE A 94 -2.20 30.05 14.60
N TYR A 95 -1.44 28.97 14.78
CA TYR A 95 -0.24 28.95 15.62
C TYR A 95 0.78 30.02 15.22
N VAL A 96 1.07 30.14 13.92
CA VAL A 96 2.04 31.15 13.42
C VAL A 96 1.52 32.56 13.69
N ARG A 97 0.21 32.80 13.52
CA ARG A 97 -0.44 34.09 13.81
C ARG A 97 -0.26 34.48 15.28
N GLU A 98 -0.59 33.59 16.20
CA GLU A 98 -0.53 33.84 17.64
C GLU A 98 0.92 33.98 18.15
N THR A 99 1.81 33.08 17.74
CA THR A 99 3.17 33.03 18.31
C THR A 99 4.11 34.04 17.71
N LYS A 100 4.03 34.30 16.40
CA LYS A 100 4.98 35.16 15.71
C LYS A 100 4.45 36.60 15.54
N GLY A 101 3.23 36.90 15.99
CA GLY A 101 2.57 38.20 15.86
C GLY A 101 3.35 39.39 16.43
N HIS A 102 4.16 39.17 17.46
CA HIS A 102 4.96 40.20 18.10
C HIS A 102 6.30 40.50 17.39
N LEU A 103 6.71 39.69 16.41
CA LEU A 103 7.99 39.86 15.73
C LEU A 103 7.92 40.95 14.66
N SER A 104 9.00 41.71 14.49
CA SER A 104 9.14 42.67 13.38
C SER A 104 9.06 42.00 12.00
N SER A 105 9.53 40.75 11.90
CA SER A 105 9.46 39.89 10.71
C SER A 105 8.13 39.12 10.57
N PHE A 106 7.13 39.41 11.42
CA PHE A 106 5.84 38.70 11.44
C PHE A 106 5.21 38.60 10.06
N ARG A 107 5.16 39.71 9.31
CA ARG A 107 4.45 39.77 8.04
C ARG A 107 5.04 38.83 6.99
N GLU A 108 6.37 38.82 6.90
CA GLU A 108 7.09 37.93 5.98
C GLU A 108 6.90 36.46 6.37
N LYS A 109 7.01 36.15 7.66
CA LYS A 109 6.80 34.78 8.17
C LYS A 109 5.36 34.31 7.95
N MET A 110 4.38 35.18 8.17
CA MET A 110 2.96 34.86 7.99
C MET A 110 2.62 34.65 6.52
N ALA A 111 3.12 35.49 5.60
CA ALA A 111 2.96 35.30 4.17
C ALA A 111 3.55 33.96 3.70
N LYS A 112 4.78 33.63 4.15
CA LYS A 112 5.41 32.33 3.88
C LYS A 112 4.58 31.16 4.42
N ALA A 113 3.98 31.29 5.60
CA ALA A 113 3.14 30.25 6.18
C ALA A 113 1.85 30.02 5.36
N TYR A 114 1.21 31.09 4.87
CA TYR A 114 0.04 30.96 3.98
C TYR A 114 0.42 30.39 2.61
N ASP A 115 1.51 30.86 2.00
CA ASP A 115 1.98 30.32 0.71
C ASP A 115 2.28 28.82 0.84
N PHE A 116 2.95 28.42 1.92
CA PHE A 116 3.23 27.02 2.22
C PHE A 116 1.95 26.19 2.41
N ALA A 117 0.95 26.73 3.13
CA ALA A 117 -0.34 26.05 3.32
C ALA A 117 -1.09 25.91 1.99
N LEU A 118 -1.13 26.95 1.15
CA LEU A 118 -1.79 26.89 -0.16
C LEU A 118 -1.07 25.94 -1.14
N ASP A 119 0.24 25.79 -1.03
CA ASP A 119 1.01 24.85 -1.85
C ASP A 119 0.76 23.38 -1.47
N LYS A 120 0.45 23.10 -0.21
CA LYS A 120 0.20 21.72 0.28
C LYS A 120 -1.27 21.32 0.35
N VAL A 121 -2.16 22.22 0.77
CA VAL A 121 -3.59 21.94 0.97
C VAL A 121 -4.52 22.95 0.27
N GLY A 122 -3.99 23.81 -0.62
CA GLY A 122 -4.81 24.76 -1.38
C GLY A 122 -5.79 24.08 -2.34
N LEU A 123 -5.45 22.88 -2.83
CA LEU A 123 -6.33 22.06 -3.69
C LEU A 123 -7.49 21.41 -2.92
N ASP A 124 -7.53 21.53 -1.59
CA ASP A 124 -8.62 20.95 -0.81
C ASP A 124 -9.96 21.60 -1.12
N MET A 125 -11.02 20.79 -1.15
CA MET A 125 -12.38 21.29 -1.31
C MET A 125 -12.80 22.31 -0.24
N ASN A 126 -12.26 22.20 0.98
CA ASN A 126 -12.55 23.08 2.12
C ASN A 126 -11.45 24.13 2.38
N SER A 127 -10.62 24.43 1.37
CA SER A 127 -9.50 25.38 1.47
C SER A 127 -9.93 26.86 1.48
N TYR A 128 -11.18 27.17 1.14
CA TYR A 128 -11.72 28.54 1.06
C TYR A 128 -11.31 29.45 2.22
N SER A 129 -11.40 28.97 3.46
CA SER A 129 -11.06 29.80 4.62
C SER A 129 -9.59 30.21 4.65
N ILE A 130 -8.67 29.38 4.13
CA ILE A 130 -7.23 29.71 4.07
C ILE A 130 -7.01 30.83 3.03
N TYR A 131 -7.67 30.74 1.87
CA TYR A 131 -7.63 31.81 0.87
C TYR A 131 -8.19 33.13 1.43
N ALA A 132 -9.37 33.08 2.05
CA ALA A 132 -10.03 34.26 2.61
C ALA A 132 -9.19 34.93 3.71
N ASP A 133 -8.64 34.14 4.63
CA ASP A 133 -7.76 34.62 5.70
C ASP A 133 -6.47 35.23 5.15
N TYR A 134 -5.86 34.63 4.12
CA TYR A 134 -4.65 35.17 3.50
C TYR A 134 -4.92 36.49 2.78
N ILE A 135 -6.02 36.57 2.03
CA ILE A 135 -6.45 37.80 1.36
C ILE A 135 -6.71 38.91 2.39
N SER A 136 -7.42 38.59 3.47
CA SER A 136 -7.67 39.54 4.57
C SER A 136 -6.36 40.04 5.17
N PHE A 137 -5.44 39.12 5.47
CA PHE A 137 -4.11 39.47 5.98
C PHE A 137 -3.35 40.40 5.02
N LEU A 138 -3.28 40.09 3.72
CA LEU A 138 -2.59 40.92 2.73
C LEU A 138 -3.20 42.33 2.61
N LYS A 139 -4.53 42.46 2.74
CA LYS A 139 -5.20 43.78 2.76
C LYS A 139 -4.81 44.62 3.97
N THR A 140 -4.57 44.00 5.13
CA THR A 140 -4.16 44.70 6.37
C THR A 140 -2.70 45.17 6.36
N VAL A 141 -1.87 44.69 5.43
CA VAL A 141 -0.47 45.11 5.34
C VAL A 141 -0.40 46.60 4.99
N PRO A 142 0.23 47.44 5.85
CA PRO A 142 0.47 48.84 5.57
C PRO A 142 1.33 48.99 4.31
N ALA A 143 0.88 49.82 3.40
CA ALA A 143 1.58 50.19 2.18
C ALA A 143 1.63 51.73 2.16
N VAL A 144 2.83 52.31 2.20
CA VAL A 144 3.02 53.76 2.17
C VAL A 144 3.63 54.13 0.83
N GLY A 145 2.95 55.01 0.12
CA GLY A 145 3.34 55.42 -1.22
C GLY A 145 2.84 54.47 -2.32
N GLN A 146 2.80 55.02 -3.53
CA GLN A 146 2.13 54.39 -4.67
C GLN A 146 2.76 53.06 -5.11
N TYR A 147 4.09 52.92 -5.00
CA TYR A 147 4.78 51.67 -5.31
C TYR A 147 4.38 50.53 -4.36
N ALA A 148 4.37 50.78 -3.05
CA ALA A 148 4.00 49.79 -2.05
C ALA A 148 2.52 49.39 -2.16
N GLU A 149 1.63 50.34 -2.47
CA GLU A 149 0.21 50.06 -2.70
C GLU A 149 0.01 49.16 -3.92
N ASN A 150 0.71 49.43 -5.03
CA ASN A 150 0.68 48.59 -6.22
C ASN A 150 1.21 47.17 -5.97
N GLN A 151 2.23 47.03 -5.11
CA GLN A 151 2.75 45.72 -4.71
C GLN A 151 1.71 44.93 -3.89
N ARG A 152 1.03 45.59 -2.94
CA ARG A 152 -0.07 44.98 -2.17
C ARG A 152 -1.21 44.57 -3.09
N ILE A 153 -1.61 45.44 -4.02
CA ILE A 153 -2.67 45.15 -5.00
C ILE A 153 -2.32 43.90 -5.81
N SER A 154 -1.08 43.83 -6.31
CA SER A 154 -0.58 42.70 -7.09
C SER A 154 -0.54 41.39 -6.27
N ALA A 155 -0.12 41.46 -5.01
CA ALA A 155 -0.09 40.30 -4.12
C ALA A 155 -1.51 39.76 -3.82
N VAL A 156 -2.45 40.64 -3.46
CA VAL A 156 -3.85 40.25 -3.21
C VAL A 156 -4.48 39.67 -4.48
N ARG A 157 -4.26 40.31 -5.63
CA ARG A 157 -4.77 39.84 -6.93
C ARG A 157 -4.26 38.44 -7.27
N LYS A 158 -2.98 38.16 -7.03
CA LYS A 158 -2.39 36.83 -7.26
C LYS A 158 -3.12 35.73 -6.48
N ILE A 159 -3.48 35.98 -5.23
CA ILE A 159 -4.17 34.99 -4.39
C ILE A 159 -5.63 34.81 -4.81
N TYR A 160 -6.35 35.90 -5.15
CA TYR A 160 -7.68 35.79 -5.74
C TYR A 160 -7.65 34.95 -7.02
N GLN A 161 -6.75 35.28 -7.95
CA GLN A 161 -6.63 34.57 -9.23
C GLN A 161 -6.31 33.08 -9.03
N ARG A 162 -5.42 32.74 -8.10
CA ARG A 162 -5.15 31.33 -7.75
C ARG A 162 -6.39 30.62 -7.20
N GLY A 163 -7.15 31.29 -6.33
CA GLY A 163 -8.33 30.70 -5.70
C GLY A 163 -9.49 30.49 -6.67
N ILE A 164 -9.79 31.45 -7.55
CA ILE A 164 -10.90 31.32 -8.52
C ILE A 164 -10.66 30.23 -9.58
N SER A 165 -9.40 29.83 -9.79
CA SER A 165 -9.02 28.71 -10.66
C SER A 165 -8.95 27.37 -9.92
N THR A 166 -9.22 27.34 -8.61
CA THR A 166 -9.17 26.14 -7.78
C THR A 166 -10.59 25.72 -7.39
N PRO A 167 -11.09 24.54 -7.80
CA PRO A 167 -12.41 24.06 -7.42
C PRO A 167 -12.53 23.81 -5.92
N MET A 168 -13.32 24.64 -5.23
CA MET A 168 -13.55 24.56 -3.78
C MET A 168 -14.98 24.99 -3.43
N VAL A 169 -15.42 24.62 -2.22
CA VAL A 169 -16.68 25.10 -1.64
C VAL A 169 -16.59 26.62 -1.44
N ASN A 170 -17.71 27.32 -1.64
CA ASN A 170 -17.80 28.79 -1.53
C ASN A 170 -16.93 29.59 -2.53
N ILE A 171 -16.55 28.98 -3.65
CA ILE A 171 -15.86 29.70 -4.74
C ILE A 171 -16.66 30.90 -5.28
N GLU A 172 -17.99 30.85 -5.20
CA GLU A 172 -18.88 31.95 -5.60
C GLU A 172 -18.70 33.19 -4.73
N SER A 173 -18.52 33.01 -3.42
CA SER A 173 -18.22 34.10 -2.47
C SER A 173 -16.86 34.71 -2.80
N LEU A 174 -15.85 33.88 -3.05
CA LEU A 174 -14.51 34.36 -3.43
C LEU A 174 -14.53 35.18 -4.74
N TRP A 175 -15.33 34.74 -5.72
CA TRP A 175 -15.52 35.47 -6.98
C TRP A 175 -16.23 36.81 -6.78
N SER A 176 -17.29 36.85 -5.96
CA SER A 176 -18.00 38.09 -5.63
C SER A 176 -17.07 39.11 -4.95
N ASP A 177 -16.24 38.65 -4.01
CA ASP A 177 -15.25 39.47 -3.34
C ASP A 177 -14.17 39.97 -4.31
N TYR A 178 -13.74 39.14 -5.26
CA TYR A 178 -12.77 39.52 -6.30
C TYR A 178 -13.33 40.61 -7.22
N CYS A 179 -14.56 40.46 -7.71
CA CYS A 179 -15.20 41.46 -8.54
C CYS A 179 -15.36 42.80 -7.81
N SER A 180 -15.75 42.75 -6.54
CA SER A 180 -15.87 43.95 -5.71
C SER A 180 -14.51 44.60 -5.46
N TYR A 181 -13.47 43.80 -5.23
CA TYR A 181 -12.11 44.27 -5.03
C TYR A 181 -11.54 44.99 -6.26
N GLU A 182 -11.66 44.42 -7.46
CA GLU A 182 -11.15 45.06 -8.68
C GLU A 182 -11.91 46.36 -9.00
N LYS A 183 -13.24 46.37 -8.82
CA LYS A 183 -14.06 47.59 -8.99
C LYS A 183 -13.64 48.71 -8.04
N ASN A 184 -13.29 48.38 -6.80
CA ASN A 184 -12.86 49.36 -5.80
C ASN A 184 -11.46 49.93 -6.09
N ILE A 185 -10.57 49.17 -6.75
CA ILE A 185 -9.22 49.64 -7.09
C ILE A 185 -9.23 50.51 -8.35
N ASN A 186 -9.84 50.01 -9.43
CA ASN A 186 -9.89 50.72 -10.70
C ASN A 186 -11.16 50.33 -11.47
N PRO A 187 -12.25 51.11 -11.34
CA PRO A 187 -13.51 50.83 -12.03
C PRO A 187 -13.36 50.67 -13.54
N THR A 188 -12.47 51.45 -14.16
CA THR A 188 -12.26 51.47 -15.61
C THR A 188 -11.61 50.19 -16.12
N LEU A 189 -10.65 49.61 -15.38
CA LEU A 189 -9.97 48.37 -15.75
C LEU A 189 -10.66 47.11 -15.21
N ALA A 190 -11.52 47.25 -14.20
CA ALA A 190 -12.16 46.14 -13.50
C ALA A 190 -12.94 45.23 -14.44
N GLU A 191 -13.75 45.78 -15.35
CA GLU A 191 -14.57 44.99 -16.28
C GLU A 191 -13.72 44.10 -17.20
N LYS A 192 -12.60 44.64 -17.69
CA LYS A 192 -11.66 43.88 -18.50
C LYS A 192 -11.00 42.76 -17.69
N LEU A 193 -10.45 43.07 -16.52
CA LEU A 193 -9.77 42.07 -15.66
C LEU A 193 -10.72 40.95 -15.20
N ILE A 194 -11.97 41.30 -14.88
CA ILE A 194 -13.00 40.34 -14.49
C ILE A 194 -13.40 39.46 -15.68
N SER A 195 -13.60 40.06 -16.87
CA SER A 195 -13.99 39.29 -18.06
C SER A 195 -12.92 38.30 -18.51
N GLU A 196 -11.63 38.66 -18.42
CA GLU A 196 -10.49 37.79 -18.72
C GLU A 196 -10.47 36.52 -17.86
N ARG A 197 -10.86 36.61 -16.58
CA ARG A 197 -10.85 35.48 -15.63
C ARG A 197 -12.18 34.76 -15.48
N ASN A 198 -13.27 35.31 -16.00
CA ASN A 198 -14.61 34.73 -15.85
C ASN A 198 -14.68 33.31 -16.44
N LYS A 199 -14.02 33.04 -17.57
CA LYS A 199 -14.01 31.69 -18.19
C LYS A 199 -13.42 30.64 -17.25
N GLU A 200 -12.26 30.91 -16.66
CA GLU A 200 -11.58 30.02 -15.70
C GLU A 200 -12.43 29.79 -14.43
N TYR A 201 -13.06 30.84 -13.93
CA TYR A 201 -13.97 30.75 -12.79
C TYR A 201 -15.20 29.87 -13.09
N GLN A 202 -15.85 30.03 -14.26
CA GLN A 202 -17.02 29.22 -14.61
C GLN A 202 -16.70 27.73 -14.69
N VAL A 203 -15.53 27.39 -15.25
CA VAL A 203 -15.02 26.00 -15.25
C VAL A 203 -14.82 25.52 -13.82
N SER A 204 -14.09 26.28 -13.00
CA SER A 204 -13.78 25.88 -11.62
C SER A 204 -15.03 25.72 -10.75
N LYS A 205 -16.03 26.58 -10.93
CA LYS A 205 -17.35 26.50 -10.28
C LYS A 205 -18.13 25.26 -10.71
N LYS A 206 -18.13 24.91 -12.00
CA LYS A 206 -18.76 23.68 -12.51
C LYS A 206 -18.11 22.45 -11.88
N ILE A 207 -16.78 22.41 -11.86
CA ILE A 207 -16.02 21.28 -11.31
C ILE A 207 -16.17 21.19 -9.79
N ALA A 208 -16.27 22.31 -9.07
CA ALA A 208 -16.53 22.30 -7.63
C ALA A 208 -17.86 21.60 -7.28
N LYS A 209 -18.93 21.88 -8.03
CA LYS A 209 -20.24 21.20 -7.85
C LYS A 209 -20.18 19.70 -8.15
N GLN A 210 -19.42 19.31 -9.18
CA GLN A 210 -19.19 17.90 -9.50
C GLN A 210 -18.38 17.21 -8.41
N LEU A 211 -17.32 17.85 -7.91
CA LEU A 211 -16.49 17.35 -6.81
C LEU A 211 -17.32 17.10 -5.55
N GLU A 212 -18.21 18.03 -5.17
CA GLU A 212 -19.15 17.85 -4.05
C GLU A 212 -20.08 16.64 -4.25
N THR A 213 -20.47 16.36 -5.50
CA THR A 213 -21.34 15.23 -5.84
C THR A 213 -20.58 13.90 -5.75
N VAL A 214 -19.36 13.84 -6.30
CA VAL A 214 -18.53 12.64 -6.32
C VAL A 214 -18.02 12.28 -4.92
N THR A 215 -17.70 13.28 -4.11
CA THR A 215 -17.23 13.09 -2.72
C THR A 215 -18.36 12.98 -1.71
N ARG A 216 -19.62 13.02 -2.14
CA ARG A 216 -20.78 12.89 -1.26
C ARG A 216 -20.77 11.51 -0.57
N GLY A 217 -20.71 11.53 0.76
CA GLY A 217 -20.69 10.32 1.59
C GLY A 217 -19.30 9.77 1.89
N VAL A 218 -18.25 10.35 1.31
CA VAL A 218 -16.85 10.02 1.68
C VAL A 218 -16.55 10.57 3.07
N ASN A 219 -16.13 9.70 3.99
CA ASN A 219 -15.70 10.11 5.32
C ASN A 219 -14.21 10.50 5.31
N ARG A 220 -13.95 11.81 5.23
CA ARG A 220 -12.59 12.39 5.22
C ARG A 220 -11.96 12.54 6.60
N GLN A 221 -12.72 12.26 7.66
CA GLN A 221 -12.28 12.33 9.06
C GLN A 221 -12.14 10.93 9.68
N ALA A 222 -12.31 9.88 8.87
CA ALA A 222 -12.10 8.51 9.30
C ALA A 222 -10.64 8.30 9.72
N VAL A 223 -10.46 7.54 10.78
CA VAL A 223 -9.14 7.12 11.24
C VAL A 223 -8.76 5.85 10.51
N SER A 224 -7.53 5.80 10.00
CA SER A 224 -7.00 4.62 9.31
C SER A 224 -6.90 3.43 10.26
N VAL A 225 -7.50 2.32 9.88
CA VAL A 225 -7.42 1.03 10.59
C VAL A 225 -7.15 -0.11 9.60
N PRO A 226 -6.52 -1.22 10.04
CA PRO A 226 -6.33 -2.40 9.20
C PRO A 226 -7.67 -2.92 8.67
N PRO A 227 -7.71 -3.43 7.42
CA PRO A 227 -8.95 -3.86 6.81
C PRO A 227 -9.63 -4.97 7.61
N ARG A 228 -10.93 -4.82 7.89
CA ARG A 228 -11.75 -5.85 8.55
C ARG A 228 -12.72 -6.52 7.57
N GLY A 229 -12.83 -5.97 6.35
CA GLY A 229 -13.71 -6.50 5.31
C GLY A 229 -15.19 -6.26 5.58
N THR A 230 -15.54 -5.28 6.41
CA THR A 230 -16.95 -4.98 6.71
C THR A 230 -17.62 -4.27 5.53
N ALA A 231 -18.93 -4.49 5.33
CA ALA A 231 -19.65 -3.87 4.21
C ALA A 231 -19.60 -2.32 4.20
N PRO A 232 -19.72 -1.61 5.34
CA PRO A 232 -19.60 -0.15 5.38
C PRO A 232 -18.19 0.35 5.01
N GLU A 233 -17.15 -0.39 5.42
CA GLU A 233 -15.75 -0.11 5.11
C GLU A 233 -15.48 -0.27 3.61
N MET A 234 -15.88 -1.40 3.02
CA MET A 234 -15.72 -1.65 1.59
C MET A 234 -16.47 -0.61 0.74
N LYS A 235 -17.63 -0.15 1.19
CA LYS A 235 -18.37 0.95 0.56
C LYS A 235 -17.56 2.26 0.60
N GLN A 236 -16.86 2.57 1.69
CA GLN A 236 -15.97 3.74 1.74
C GLN A 236 -14.78 3.59 0.80
N VAL A 237 -14.16 2.40 0.72
CA VAL A 237 -13.07 2.11 -0.23
C VAL A 237 -13.54 2.35 -1.66
N GLU A 238 -14.72 1.85 -2.04
CA GLU A 238 -15.30 2.07 -3.36
C GLU A 238 -15.52 3.55 -3.67
N MET A 239 -16.06 4.32 -2.70
CA MET A 239 -16.24 5.77 -2.87
C MET A 239 -14.92 6.51 -3.07
N TRP A 240 -13.87 6.16 -2.32
CA TRP A 240 -12.53 6.74 -2.50
C TRP A 240 -11.94 6.41 -3.87
N LYS A 241 -12.03 5.14 -4.30
CA LYS A 241 -11.57 4.72 -5.64
C LYS A 241 -12.35 5.43 -6.74
N LYS A 242 -13.66 5.61 -6.59
CA LYS A 242 -14.49 6.37 -7.53
C LYS A 242 -14.06 7.84 -7.62
N TYR A 243 -13.75 8.47 -6.49
CA TYR A 243 -13.24 9.85 -6.47
C TYR A 243 -11.88 9.96 -7.19
N ILE A 244 -10.95 9.05 -6.91
CA ILE A 244 -9.63 9.02 -7.58
C ILE A 244 -9.78 8.80 -9.09
N GLN A 245 -10.63 7.86 -9.51
CA GLN A 245 -10.90 7.62 -10.93
C GLN A 245 -11.54 8.82 -11.62
N TRP A 246 -12.41 9.55 -10.92
CA TRP A 246 -12.97 10.79 -11.43
C TRP A 246 -11.90 11.89 -11.59
N GLU A 247 -10.97 12.06 -10.65
CA GLU A 247 -9.84 13.00 -10.85
C GLU A 247 -8.94 12.55 -12.02
N LYS A 248 -8.71 11.25 -12.18
CA LYS A 248 -7.95 10.68 -13.31
C LYS A 248 -8.61 10.92 -14.67
N SER A 249 -9.93 11.12 -14.74
CA SER A 249 -10.63 11.45 -15.99
C SER A 249 -10.41 12.89 -16.45
N ASN A 250 -9.54 13.65 -15.77
CA ASN A 250 -9.24 15.06 -16.02
C ASN A 250 -10.51 15.94 -16.13
N PRO A 251 -11.31 16.11 -15.06
CA PRO A 251 -12.57 16.86 -15.12
C PRO A 251 -12.40 18.33 -15.56
N MET A 252 -11.24 18.94 -15.27
CA MET A 252 -10.95 20.32 -15.66
C MET A 252 -10.55 20.46 -17.13
N GLU A 253 -10.32 19.36 -17.85
CA GLU A 253 -9.83 19.36 -19.23
C GLU A 253 -8.56 20.22 -19.39
N THR A 254 -7.70 20.22 -18.37
CA THR A 254 -6.46 21.02 -18.42
C THR A 254 -5.45 20.39 -19.38
N GLU A 255 -4.85 21.24 -20.22
CA GLU A 255 -3.75 20.85 -21.11
C GLU A 255 -2.42 20.74 -20.33
N GLU A 256 -2.30 21.46 -19.20
CA GLU A 256 -1.12 21.42 -18.36
C GLU A 256 -1.12 20.14 -17.51
N TYR A 257 -0.41 19.12 -18.00
CA TYR A 257 -0.34 17.81 -17.37
C TYR A 257 0.13 17.86 -15.91
N GLY A 258 1.04 18.78 -15.58
CA GLY A 258 1.51 18.98 -14.21
C GLY A 258 0.41 19.35 -13.22
N GLN A 259 -0.56 20.17 -13.64
CA GLN A 259 -1.71 20.52 -12.80
C GLN A 259 -2.65 19.33 -12.62
N PHE A 260 -2.93 18.60 -13.70
CA PHE A 260 -3.71 17.37 -13.68
C PHE A 260 -3.09 16.34 -12.71
N ALA A 261 -1.80 16.05 -12.86
CA ALA A 261 -1.09 15.09 -12.03
C ALA A 261 -1.15 15.48 -10.54
N LYS A 262 -0.92 16.75 -10.20
CA LYS A 262 -1.00 17.25 -8.82
C LYS A 262 -2.38 17.04 -8.20
N ARG A 263 -3.48 17.18 -8.95
CA ARG A 263 -4.84 16.91 -8.45
C ARG A 263 -5.06 15.45 -8.12
N VAL A 264 -4.64 14.54 -9.01
CA VAL A 264 -4.77 13.10 -8.80
C VAL A 264 -3.91 12.65 -7.62
N VAL A 265 -2.67 13.13 -7.52
CA VAL A 265 -1.78 12.87 -6.37
C VAL A 265 -2.41 13.38 -5.07
N TYR A 266 -3.02 14.56 -5.09
CA TYR A 266 -3.72 15.09 -3.93
C TYR A 266 -4.90 14.19 -3.51
N ALA A 267 -5.68 13.68 -4.46
CA ALA A 267 -6.77 12.73 -4.17
C ALA A 267 -6.25 11.44 -3.51
N TYR A 268 -5.12 10.91 -3.98
CA TYR A 268 -4.45 9.78 -3.35
C TYR A 268 -3.99 10.11 -1.93
N GLU A 269 -3.29 11.24 -1.71
CA GLU A 269 -2.86 11.66 -0.37
C GLU A 269 -4.03 11.78 0.61
N GLN A 270 -5.17 12.34 0.16
CA GLN A 270 -6.38 12.41 0.99
C GLN A 270 -6.92 11.02 1.33
N SER A 271 -6.94 10.09 0.37
CA SER A 271 -7.39 8.73 0.60
C SER A 271 -6.49 7.99 1.60
N LEU A 272 -5.16 8.19 1.56
CA LEU A 272 -4.19 7.55 2.44
C LEU A 272 -4.28 8.01 3.90
N LEU A 273 -4.91 9.15 4.18
CA LEU A 273 -5.24 9.55 5.54
C LEU A 273 -6.31 8.63 6.17
N CYS A 274 -7.22 8.10 5.35
CA CYS A 274 -8.34 7.26 5.80
C CYS A 274 -8.08 5.76 5.57
N LEU A 275 -7.41 5.42 4.46
CA LEU A 275 -7.18 4.07 3.96
C LEU A 275 -5.68 3.72 3.96
N GLY A 276 -4.93 4.22 4.93
CA GLY A 276 -3.47 4.06 4.98
C GLY A 276 -2.99 2.63 5.25
N TYR A 277 -3.86 1.70 5.64
CA TYR A 277 -3.52 0.28 5.82
C TYR A 277 -3.83 -0.61 4.59
N TYR A 278 -4.20 -0.01 3.46
CA TYR A 278 -4.49 -0.72 2.22
C TYR A 278 -3.28 -0.67 1.27
N PRO A 279 -2.54 -1.79 1.07
CA PRO A 279 -1.33 -1.79 0.25
C PRO A 279 -1.57 -1.33 -1.20
N ASP A 280 -2.71 -1.71 -1.78
CA ASP A 280 -3.09 -1.36 -3.14
C ASP A 280 -3.21 0.15 -3.33
N MET A 281 -3.74 0.88 -2.34
CA MET A 281 -3.84 2.35 -2.41
C MET A 281 -2.46 3.03 -2.48
N TRP A 282 -1.49 2.55 -1.71
CA TRP A 282 -0.11 3.05 -1.76
C TRP A 282 0.56 2.72 -3.10
N TYR A 283 0.40 1.48 -3.56
CA TYR A 283 0.98 1.01 -4.81
C TYR A 283 0.40 1.76 -6.02
N GLU A 284 -0.92 1.88 -6.12
CA GLU A 284 -1.59 2.61 -7.20
C GLU A 284 -1.17 4.09 -7.24
N ALA A 285 -1.00 4.73 -6.08
CA ALA A 285 -0.52 6.11 -5.98
C ALA A 285 0.92 6.26 -6.48
N ALA A 286 1.81 5.35 -6.07
CA ALA A 286 3.20 5.35 -6.51
C ALA A 286 3.33 5.06 -8.02
N LEU A 287 2.54 4.11 -8.53
CA LEU A 287 2.47 3.78 -9.95
C LEU A 287 1.99 4.99 -10.77
N PHE A 288 0.98 5.71 -10.29
CA PHE A 288 0.53 6.95 -10.93
C PHE A 288 1.64 8.01 -10.97
N LEU A 289 2.35 8.24 -9.86
CA LEU A 289 3.47 9.20 -9.82
C LEU A 289 4.59 8.82 -10.80
N GLN A 290 4.92 7.53 -10.92
CA GLN A 290 5.91 7.03 -11.87
C GLN A 290 5.46 7.25 -13.33
N GLN A 291 4.20 6.94 -13.65
CA GLN A 291 3.63 7.18 -14.98
C GLN A 291 3.58 8.68 -15.30
N ALA A 292 3.20 9.50 -14.33
CA ALA A 292 3.19 10.95 -14.48
C ALA A 292 4.59 11.53 -14.71
N GLY A 293 5.61 11.01 -14.02
CA GLY A 293 7.00 11.36 -14.25
C GLY A 293 7.45 11.08 -15.68
N LYS A 294 7.19 9.85 -16.19
CA LYS A 294 7.51 9.46 -17.57
C LYS A 294 6.80 10.36 -18.60
N GLN A 295 5.50 10.63 -18.41
CA GLN A 295 4.74 11.48 -19.33
C GLN A 295 5.19 12.95 -19.32
N LEU A 296 5.62 13.48 -18.16
CA LEU A 296 6.18 14.83 -18.08
C LEU A 296 7.53 14.94 -18.79
N GLU A 297 8.36 13.92 -18.68
CA GLU A 297 9.65 13.85 -19.38
C GLU A 297 9.45 13.80 -20.90
N GLU A 298 8.52 13.00 -21.40
CA GLU A 298 8.13 12.95 -22.82
C GLU A 298 7.63 14.31 -23.35
N LYS A 299 6.95 15.09 -22.51
CA LYS A 299 6.48 16.44 -22.82
C LYS A 299 7.55 17.52 -22.65
N GLY A 300 8.76 17.17 -22.21
CA GLY A 300 9.90 18.08 -22.05
C GLY A 300 9.99 18.80 -20.70
N ASP A 301 9.10 18.54 -19.74
CA ASP A 301 9.17 19.12 -18.39
C ASP A 301 9.98 18.25 -17.43
N VAL A 302 11.30 18.22 -17.67
CA VAL A 302 12.25 17.38 -16.93
C VAL A 302 12.28 17.73 -15.44
N LYS A 303 12.10 19.00 -15.08
CA LYS A 303 12.15 19.44 -13.68
C LYS A 303 10.97 18.89 -12.90
N LEU A 304 9.76 18.98 -13.45
CA LEU A 304 8.58 18.44 -12.78
C LEU A 304 8.59 16.90 -12.80
N ALA A 305 9.10 16.27 -13.85
CA ALA A 305 9.28 14.82 -13.91
C ALA A 305 10.19 14.29 -12.79
N GLN A 306 11.32 14.95 -12.55
CA GLN A 306 12.23 14.63 -11.44
C GLN A 306 11.55 14.83 -10.08
N GLN A 307 10.75 15.89 -9.93
CA GLN A 307 9.98 16.12 -8.71
C GLN A 307 8.97 14.99 -8.46
N MET A 308 8.18 14.58 -9.46
CA MET A 308 7.20 13.49 -9.33
C MET A 308 7.88 12.16 -8.98
N THR A 309 9.04 11.89 -9.58
CA THR A 309 9.84 10.70 -9.26
C THR A 309 10.33 10.72 -7.81
N ALA A 310 10.77 11.89 -7.33
CA ALA A 310 11.20 12.05 -5.94
C ALA A 310 10.02 11.91 -4.96
N GLU A 311 8.83 12.40 -5.31
CA GLU A 311 7.61 12.21 -4.54
C GLU A 311 7.20 10.72 -4.48
N ALA A 312 7.37 9.95 -5.56
CA ALA A 312 7.13 8.50 -5.57
C ALA A 312 8.03 7.76 -4.57
N MET A 313 9.33 8.08 -4.54
CA MET A 313 10.27 7.52 -3.55
C MET A 313 9.82 7.83 -2.12
N GLN A 314 9.52 9.10 -1.85
CA GLN A 314 9.06 9.54 -0.52
C GLN A 314 7.77 8.85 -0.11
N LEU A 315 6.88 8.56 -1.07
CA LEU A 315 5.65 7.82 -0.82
C LEU A 315 5.93 6.38 -0.40
N PHE A 316 6.82 5.67 -1.10
CA PHE A 316 7.25 4.33 -0.70
C PHE A 316 7.94 4.32 0.67
N ASP A 317 8.88 5.25 0.90
CA ASP A 317 9.57 5.39 2.18
C ASP A 317 8.59 5.63 3.33
N ARG A 318 7.59 6.49 3.13
CA ARG A 318 6.51 6.74 4.09
C ARG A 318 5.68 5.50 4.36
N ALA A 319 5.40 4.69 3.35
CA ALA A 319 4.62 3.48 3.50
C ALA A 319 5.37 2.46 4.38
N ILE A 320 6.62 2.13 4.01
CA ILE A 320 7.41 1.09 4.68
C ILE A 320 7.99 1.53 6.02
N SER A 321 8.19 2.84 6.23
CA SER A 321 8.63 3.36 7.55
C SER A 321 7.46 3.71 8.48
N GLY A 322 6.23 3.64 7.97
CA GLY A 322 5.01 4.08 8.66
C GLY A 322 4.02 2.95 8.89
N LEU A 323 2.83 3.08 8.29
CA LEU A 323 1.70 2.18 8.51
C LEU A 323 1.93 0.78 7.94
N MET A 324 2.72 0.67 6.86
CA MET A 324 2.89 -0.55 6.07
C MET A 324 4.27 -1.20 6.26
N LYS A 325 4.88 -1.01 7.44
CA LYS A 325 6.20 -1.54 7.79
C LYS A 325 6.39 -3.06 7.66
N HIS A 326 5.30 -3.82 7.64
CA HIS A 326 5.35 -5.28 7.50
C HIS A 326 4.85 -5.78 6.12
N SER A 327 4.55 -4.86 5.20
CA SER A 327 3.95 -5.20 3.91
C SER A 327 5.01 -5.61 2.88
N GLN A 328 5.27 -6.91 2.76
CA GLN A 328 6.23 -7.43 1.76
C GLN A 328 5.93 -6.92 0.34
N LEU A 329 4.65 -6.78 -0.02
CA LEU A 329 4.22 -6.27 -1.32
C LEU A 329 4.79 -4.88 -1.63
N LEU A 330 4.74 -3.94 -0.68
CA LEU A 330 5.23 -2.58 -0.92
C LEU A 330 6.76 -2.51 -0.94
N TYR A 331 7.45 -3.37 -0.18
CA TYR A 331 8.90 -3.51 -0.30
C TYR A 331 9.30 -4.04 -1.67
N PHE A 332 8.60 -5.05 -2.20
CA PHE A 332 8.89 -5.60 -3.53
C PHE A 332 8.61 -4.58 -4.63
N ALA A 333 7.46 -3.89 -4.56
CA ALA A 333 7.13 -2.82 -5.49
C ALA A 333 8.16 -1.68 -5.46
N TYR A 334 8.64 -1.31 -4.27
CA TYR A 334 9.67 -0.26 -4.15
C TYR A 334 11.03 -0.73 -4.68
N ALA A 335 11.40 -1.99 -4.42
CA ALA A 335 12.59 -2.60 -4.99
C ALA A 335 12.55 -2.61 -6.53
N ASP A 336 11.44 -3.01 -7.14
CA ASP A 336 11.28 -3.01 -8.60
C ASP A 336 11.33 -1.58 -9.17
N PHE A 337 10.75 -0.59 -8.46
CA PHE A 337 10.83 0.82 -8.84
C PHE A 337 12.28 1.38 -8.83
N GLU A 338 13.08 1.04 -7.82
CA GLU A 338 14.50 1.44 -7.78
C GLU A 338 15.34 0.66 -8.83
N GLU A 339 14.97 -0.57 -9.14
CA GLU A 339 15.62 -1.35 -10.19
C GLU A 339 15.35 -0.79 -11.59
N GLU A 340 14.11 -0.38 -11.91
CA GLU A 340 13.79 0.30 -13.18
C GLU A 340 14.66 1.55 -13.38
N ARG A 341 15.07 2.20 -12.29
CA ARG A 341 15.93 3.38 -12.27
C ARG A 341 17.42 3.04 -12.20
N MET A 342 17.76 1.76 -12.32
CA MET A 342 19.11 1.22 -12.25
C MET A 342 19.85 1.56 -10.94
N LYS A 343 19.12 1.68 -9.82
CA LYS A 343 19.67 1.95 -8.48
C LYS A 343 19.79 0.68 -7.66
N PHE A 344 20.60 -0.27 -8.15
CA PHE A 344 20.72 -1.61 -7.58
C PHE A 344 21.18 -1.64 -6.10
N ASP A 345 22.02 -0.69 -5.66
CA ASP A 345 22.41 -0.58 -4.26
C ASP A 345 21.24 -0.23 -3.33
N ASN A 346 20.30 0.59 -3.81
CA ASN A 346 19.09 0.91 -3.05
C ASN A 346 18.18 -0.30 -2.94
N VAL A 347 18.04 -1.08 -4.02
CA VAL A 347 17.26 -2.33 -4.03
C VAL A 347 17.74 -3.28 -2.94
N LYS A 348 19.06 -3.50 -2.83
CA LYS A 348 19.64 -4.33 -1.76
C LYS A 348 19.31 -3.79 -0.37
N LYS A 349 19.45 -2.48 -0.14
CA LYS A 349 19.09 -1.85 1.14
C LYS A 349 17.61 -2.05 1.48
N ILE A 350 16.71 -1.96 0.51
CA ILE A 350 15.27 -2.18 0.71
C ILE A 350 15.02 -3.63 1.17
N TYR A 351 15.61 -4.62 0.48
CA TYR A 351 15.50 -6.02 0.87
C TYR A 351 16.14 -6.31 2.23
N ASP A 352 17.34 -5.78 2.50
CA ASP A 352 18.02 -5.95 3.79
C ASP A 352 17.20 -5.31 4.93
N ASN A 353 16.61 -4.13 4.72
CA ASN A 353 15.70 -3.49 5.68
C ASN A 353 14.44 -4.32 5.95
N LEU A 354 13.96 -5.10 4.98
CA LEU A 354 12.85 -6.02 5.21
C LEU A 354 13.32 -7.21 6.06
N LEU A 355 14.48 -7.79 5.73
CA LEU A 355 15.04 -8.96 6.41
C LEU A 355 15.41 -8.72 7.88
N THR A 356 15.66 -7.47 8.30
CA THR A 356 15.92 -7.10 9.70
C THR A 356 14.68 -7.15 10.59
N ILE A 357 13.47 -7.27 10.01
CA ILE A 357 12.23 -7.37 10.78
C ILE A 357 12.09 -8.80 11.30
N ASP A 358 11.99 -8.99 12.62
CA ASP A 358 12.01 -10.33 13.24
C ASP A 358 10.76 -11.18 12.94
N HIS A 359 9.57 -10.55 12.93
CA HIS A 359 8.27 -11.24 12.89
C HIS A 359 7.71 -11.52 11.50
N ILE A 360 8.50 -11.35 10.43
CA ILE A 360 8.08 -11.69 9.07
C ILE A 360 8.65 -13.04 8.64
N ASP A 361 7.99 -13.72 7.71
CA ASP A 361 8.58 -14.84 6.99
C ASP A 361 9.54 -14.31 5.91
N PRO A 362 10.88 -14.47 6.08
CA PRO A 362 11.84 -13.94 5.12
C PRO A 362 11.94 -14.80 3.86
N THR A 363 11.29 -15.97 3.80
CA THR A 363 11.44 -16.93 2.71
C THR A 363 11.13 -16.30 1.35
N LEU A 364 9.97 -15.63 1.24
CA LEU A 364 9.58 -14.96 0.00
C LEU A 364 10.52 -13.80 -0.31
N THR A 365 10.95 -13.05 0.70
CA THR A 365 11.92 -11.95 0.57
C THR A 365 13.24 -12.44 -0.03
N TYR A 366 13.79 -13.55 0.47
CA TYR A 366 15.01 -14.16 -0.07
C TYR A 366 14.82 -14.67 -1.50
N ILE A 367 13.66 -15.26 -1.82
CA ILE A 367 13.36 -15.69 -3.18
C ILE A 367 13.40 -14.50 -4.14
N GLN A 368 12.77 -13.38 -3.77
CA GLN A 368 12.78 -12.17 -4.61
C GLN A 368 14.17 -11.53 -4.69
N LEU A 369 14.90 -11.44 -3.59
CA LEU A 369 16.28 -10.94 -3.57
C LEU A 369 17.22 -11.82 -4.42
N MET A 370 17.03 -13.14 -4.40
CA MET A 370 17.78 -14.07 -5.23
C MET A 370 17.45 -13.90 -6.72
N LYS A 371 16.16 -13.73 -7.08
CA LYS A 371 15.74 -13.41 -8.45
C LYS A 371 16.35 -12.11 -8.96
N PHE A 372 16.34 -11.06 -8.12
CA PHE A 372 16.96 -9.77 -8.38
C PHE A 372 18.48 -9.89 -8.60
N THR A 373 19.21 -10.44 -7.62
CA THR A 373 20.68 -10.55 -7.72
C THR A 373 21.11 -11.43 -8.89
N ARG A 374 20.35 -12.47 -9.24
CA ARG A 374 20.63 -13.27 -10.44
C ARG A 374 20.46 -12.47 -11.73
N ARG A 375 19.41 -11.64 -11.86
CA ARG A 375 19.13 -10.88 -13.09
C ARG A 375 20.09 -9.68 -13.28
N THR A 376 20.61 -9.11 -12.20
CA THR A 376 21.49 -7.93 -12.26
C THR A 376 22.98 -8.25 -12.11
N GLU A 377 23.35 -9.21 -11.26
CA GLU A 377 24.75 -9.50 -10.86
C GLU A 377 25.20 -10.93 -11.20
N GLY A 378 24.28 -11.75 -11.69
CA GLY A 378 24.55 -13.11 -12.16
C GLY A 378 24.51 -14.19 -11.08
N VAL A 379 24.85 -15.42 -11.49
CA VAL A 379 24.61 -16.66 -10.72
C VAL A 379 25.42 -16.69 -9.41
N ARG A 380 26.66 -16.18 -9.42
CA ARG A 380 27.52 -16.20 -8.23
C ARG A 380 26.95 -15.37 -7.07
N ALA A 381 26.39 -14.20 -7.38
CA ALA A 381 25.74 -13.34 -6.41
C ALA A 381 24.45 -13.99 -5.87
N ALA A 382 23.64 -14.59 -6.75
CA ALA A 382 22.43 -15.32 -6.34
C ALA A 382 22.74 -16.48 -5.38
N ARG A 383 23.81 -17.26 -5.62
CA ARG A 383 24.27 -18.32 -4.71
C ARG A 383 24.71 -17.76 -3.34
N ALA A 384 25.28 -16.56 -3.29
CA ALA A 384 25.61 -15.91 -2.02
C ALA A 384 24.34 -15.51 -1.23
N VAL A 385 23.29 -15.05 -1.91
CA VAL A 385 21.98 -14.82 -1.29
C VAL A 385 21.37 -16.13 -0.80
N PHE A 386 21.41 -17.19 -1.59
CA PHE A 386 20.93 -18.51 -1.15
C PHE A 386 21.68 -19.03 0.08
N LYS A 387 23.01 -18.81 0.14
CA LYS A 387 23.79 -19.13 1.35
C LYS A 387 23.27 -18.36 2.58
N ARG A 388 23.04 -17.05 2.45
CA ARG A 388 22.45 -16.23 3.54
C ARG A 388 21.08 -16.77 3.95
N ALA A 389 20.21 -17.11 2.99
CA ALA A 389 18.88 -17.64 3.26
C ALA A 389 18.92 -18.97 4.03
N ARG A 390 19.92 -19.80 3.80
CA ARG A 390 20.11 -21.07 4.53
C ARG A 390 20.56 -20.89 5.98
N GLU A 391 21.25 -19.78 6.27
CA GLU A 391 21.75 -19.43 7.60
C GLU A 391 20.66 -18.76 8.46
N ASP A 392 19.61 -18.22 7.84
CA ASP A 392 18.43 -17.70 8.55
C ASP A 392 17.51 -18.86 8.99
N SER A 393 17.30 -18.98 10.31
CA SER A 393 16.47 -20.02 10.91
C SER A 393 14.99 -19.88 10.60
N ARG A 394 14.53 -18.68 10.22
CA ARG A 394 13.12 -18.40 9.90
C ARG A 394 12.73 -18.85 8.49
N CYS A 395 13.70 -19.16 7.63
CA CYS A 395 13.46 -19.57 6.25
C CYS A 395 12.81 -20.96 6.15
N ARG A 396 11.76 -21.04 5.32
CA ARG A 396 11.04 -22.25 4.96
C ARG A 396 11.60 -22.91 3.69
N HIS A 397 11.11 -24.11 3.40
CA HIS A 397 11.58 -24.99 2.33
C HIS A 397 11.50 -24.35 0.91
N HIS A 398 10.56 -23.42 0.67
CA HIS A 398 10.35 -22.78 -0.64
C HIS A 398 11.62 -22.15 -1.25
N VAL A 399 12.54 -21.65 -0.43
CA VAL A 399 13.78 -21.03 -0.95
C VAL A 399 14.69 -22.04 -1.65
N PHE A 400 14.68 -23.31 -1.22
CA PHE A 400 15.45 -24.38 -1.86
C PHE A 400 14.85 -24.75 -3.21
N ILE A 401 13.52 -24.81 -3.31
CA ILE A 401 12.80 -25.04 -4.58
C ILE A 401 13.17 -23.93 -5.56
N ALA A 402 13.02 -22.67 -5.15
CA ALA A 402 13.33 -21.53 -5.99
C ALA A 402 14.80 -21.50 -6.45
N ALA A 403 15.74 -21.88 -5.58
CA ALA A 403 17.16 -21.93 -5.91
C ALA A 403 17.48 -23.05 -6.91
N ALA A 404 16.93 -24.25 -6.71
CA ALA A 404 17.12 -25.38 -7.63
C ALA A 404 16.53 -25.10 -9.02
N LEU A 405 15.31 -24.56 -9.09
CA LEU A 405 14.68 -24.18 -10.34
C LEU A 405 15.43 -23.04 -11.04
N MET A 406 16.03 -22.11 -10.28
CA MET A 406 16.86 -21.05 -10.86
C MET A 406 18.13 -21.61 -11.53
N GLU A 407 18.81 -22.56 -10.89
CA GLU A 407 19.99 -23.24 -11.46
C GLU A 407 19.61 -24.04 -12.72
N PHE A 408 18.46 -24.72 -12.69
CA PHE A 408 17.97 -25.46 -13.85
C PHE A 408 17.57 -24.54 -15.01
N TYR A 409 16.65 -23.59 -14.79
CA TYR A 409 16.10 -22.79 -15.89
C TYR A 409 17.08 -21.76 -16.43
N CYS A 410 17.88 -21.12 -15.56
CA CYS A 410 18.80 -20.06 -15.97
C CYS A 410 20.20 -20.56 -16.29
N SER A 411 20.75 -21.49 -15.50
CA SER A 411 22.12 -21.99 -15.70
C SER A 411 22.18 -23.30 -16.50
N LYS A 412 21.03 -23.93 -16.76
CA LYS A 412 20.92 -25.21 -17.48
C LYS A 412 21.74 -26.34 -16.82
N ASP A 413 21.97 -26.22 -15.51
CA ASP A 413 22.77 -27.16 -14.72
C ASP A 413 21.85 -28.06 -13.89
N LYS A 414 21.50 -29.21 -14.47
CA LYS A 414 20.62 -30.19 -13.81
C LYS A 414 21.27 -30.82 -12.58
N ASP A 415 22.58 -31.01 -12.58
CA ASP A 415 23.30 -31.67 -11.50
C ASP A 415 23.40 -30.78 -10.26
N VAL A 416 23.56 -29.46 -10.44
CA VAL A 416 23.43 -28.50 -9.33
C VAL A 416 21.99 -28.47 -8.83
N ALA A 417 20.99 -28.41 -9.70
CA ALA A 417 19.59 -28.38 -9.30
C ALA A 417 19.20 -29.61 -8.45
N MET A 418 19.55 -30.82 -8.91
CA MET A 418 19.35 -32.06 -8.14
C MET A 418 20.06 -32.02 -6.79
N ARG A 419 21.31 -31.55 -6.73
CA ARG A 419 22.04 -31.42 -5.45
C ARG A 419 21.39 -30.44 -4.48
N VAL A 420 20.81 -29.34 -4.97
CA VAL A 420 20.07 -28.39 -4.14
C VAL A 420 18.78 -29.03 -3.62
N PHE A 421 18.08 -29.80 -4.45
CA PHE A 421 16.90 -30.55 -4.03
C PHE A 421 17.23 -31.64 -2.99
N ASP A 422 18.26 -32.45 -3.22
CA ASP A 422 18.72 -33.44 -2.25
C ASP A 422 19.15 -32.79 -0.92
N LEU A 423 19.78 -31.61 -0.98
CA LEU A 423 20.15 -30.86 0.22
C LEU A 423 18.93 -30.38 1.01
N GLY A 424 17.90 -29.86 0.33
CA GLY A 424 16.68 -29.43 1.00
C GLY A 424 15.85 -30.62 1.50
N LEU A 425 15.86 -31.76 0.81
CA LEU A 425 15.14 -32.96 1.24
C LEU A 425 15.69 -33.52 2.56
N LYS A 426 17.00 -33.39 2.80
CA LYS A 426 17.61 -33.74 4.08
C LYS A 426 17.11 -32.88 5.25
N LYS A 427 16.65 -31.65 4.98
CA LYS A 427 16.23 -30.68 6.01
C LYS A 427 14.71 -30.57 6.14
N TYR A 428 13.96 -30.73 5.05
CA TYR A 428 12.51 -30.55 4.96
C TYR A 428 11.83 -31.78 4.36
N GLY A 429 12.36 -32.98 4.63
CA GLY A 429 11.81 -34.25 4.14
C GLY A 429 10.50 -34.66 4.81
N ASP A 430 10.05 -33.89 5.81
CA ASP A 430 8.77 -33.99 6.50
C ASP A 430 7.68 -33.08 5.88
N GLU A 431 8.05 -32.22 4.92
CA GLU A 431 7.14 -31.30 4.23
C GLU A 431 6.70 -31.87 2.86
N PRO A 432 5.42 -32.26 2.68
CA PRO A 432 4.93 -32.84 1.43
C PRO A 432 5.08 -31.90 0.23
N GLU A 433 4.85 -30.59 0.43
CA GLU A 433 4.98 -29.57 -0.62
C GLU A 433 6.38 -29.57 -1.24
N TYR A 434 7.41 -29.76 -0.41
CA TYR A 434 8.80 -29.82 -0.88
C TYR A 434 9.08 -31.11 -1.68
N ALA A 435 8.61 -32.24 -1.16
CA ALA A 435 8.73 -33.54 -1.82
C ALA A 435 8.05 -33.55 -3.19
N CYS A 436 6.81 -33.06 -3.28
CA CYS A 436 6.06 -32.95 -4.52
C CYS A 436 6.79 -32.05 -5.53
N ALA A 437 7.31 -30.89 -5.10
CA ALA A 437 8.05 -30.00 -6.00
C ALA A 437 9.34 -30.64 -6.55
N TYR A 438 10.03 -31.48 -5.77
CA TYR A 438 11.22 -32.18 -6.24
C TYR A 438 10.86 -33.31 -7.23
N VAL A 439 9.83 -34.09 -6.92
CA VAL A 439 9.31 -35.13 -7.82
C VAL A 439 8.84 -34.54 -9.15
N ASP A 440 8.11 -33.42 -9.10
CA ASP A 440 7.64 -32.73 -10.30
C ASP A 440 8.84 -32.30 -11.15
N PHE A 441 9.88 -31.75 -10.53
CA PHE A 441 11.12 -31.42 -11.22
C PHE A 441 11.76 -32.63 -11.93
N LEU A 442 11.87 -33.79 -11.27
CA LEU A 442 12.47 -35.00 -11.86
C LEU A 442 11.62 -35.60 -12.98
N THR A 443 10.29 -35.57 -12.83
CA THR A 443 9.36 -36.01 -13.87
C THR A 443 9.55 -35.20 -15.15
N HIS A 444 9.74 -33.88 -15.05
CA HIS A 444 10.00 -33.03 -16.21
C HIS A 444 11.38 -33.27 -16.86
N LEU A 445 12.33 -33.86 -16.14
CA LEU A 445 13.62 -34.29 -16.70
C LEU A 445 13.55 -35.61 -17.46
N ASN A 446 12.40 -36.31 -17.41
CA ASN A 446 12.20 -37.64 -17.98
C ASN A 446 13.22 -38.66 -17.44
N GLU A 447 13.59 -38.53 -16.15
CA GLU A 447 14.49 -39.45 -15.45
C GLU A 447 13.69 -40.45 -14.60
N ASP A 448 12.92 -41.31 -15.26
CA ASP A 448 11.92 -42.19 -14.63
C ASP A 448 12.47 -43.05 -13.48
N ASN A 449 13.67 -43.60 -13.64
CA ASN A 449 14.32 -44.38 -12.59
C ASN A 449 14.67 -43.52 -11.37
N ASN A 450 15.14 -42.29 -11.57
CA ASN A 450 15.48 -41.39 -10.48
C ASN A 450 14.22 -40.91 -9.76
N THR A 451 13.15 -40.60 -10.52
CA THR A 451 11.85 -40.25 -9.96
C THR A 451 11.30 -41.35 -9.05
N ARG A 452 11.32 -42.62 -9.51
CA ARG A 452 10.93 -43.78 -8.68
C ARG A 452 11.77 -43.91 -7.42
N VAL A 453 13.09 -43.79 -7.54
CA VAL A 453 14.01 -43.85 -6.39
C VAL A 453 13.70 -42.75 -5.37
N VAL A 454 13.37 -41.54 -5.82
CA VAL A 454 13.02 -40.43 -4.93
C VAL A 454 11.66 -40.65 -4.28
N PHE A 455 10.64 -41.14 -5.00
CA PHE A 455 9.36 -41.54 -4.40
C PHE A 455 9.56 -42.59 -3.30
N GLU A 456 10.29 -43.66 -3.59
CA GLU A 456 10.57 -44.71 -2.60
C GLU A 456 11.35 -44.19 -1.41
N ARG A 457 12.35 -43.32 -1.63
CA ARG A 457 13.15 -42.72 -0.57
C ARG A 457 12.29 -41.86 0.36
N ILE A 458 11.35 -41.10 -0.18
CA ILE A 458 10.46 -40.22 0.61
C ILE A 458 9.44 -41.04 1.39
N LEU A 459 8.80 -42.01 0.74
CA LEU A 459 7.74 -42.83 1.34
C LEU A 459 8.26 -43.88 2.33
N THR A 460 9.53 -44.27 2.21
CA THR A 460 10.21 -45.18 3.16
C THR A 460 10.93 -44.41 4.27
N SER A 461 11.07 -43.09 4.15
CA SER A 461 11.72 -42.27 5.18
C SER A 461 10.83 -42.15 6.41
N GLU A 462 11.40 -42.35 7.60
CA GLU A 462 10.72 -42.13 8.89
C GLU A 462 10.39 -40.65 9.14
N THR A 463 10.90 -39.74 8.30
CA THR A 463 10.71 -38.28 8.46
C THR A 463 9.31 -37.81 8.08
N LEU A 464 8.57 -38.54 7.24
CA LEU A 464 7.25 -38.12 6.76
C LEU A 464 6.13 -38.79 7.58
N PRO A 465 5.27 -38.02 8.26
CA PRO A 465 4.10 -38.58 8.94
C PRO A 465 3.14 -39.25 7.94
N ALA A 466 2.63 -40.44 8.28
CA ALA A 466 1.71 -41.20 7.43
C ALA A 466 0.47 -40.38 7.01
N GLU A 467 -0.04 -39.52 7.91
CA GLU A 467 -1.17 -38.61 7.66
C GLU A 467 -0.90 -37.61 6.53
N LYS A 468 0.36 -37.21 6.34
CA LYS A 468 0.79 -36.24 5.32
C LYS A 468 1.28 -36.91 4.03
N SER A 469 1.30 -38.24 3.98
CA SER A 469 1.81 -38.99 2.83
C SER A 469 0.81 -39.14 1.67
N SER A 470 -0.47 -38.83 1.90
CA SER A 470 -1.54 -39.00 0.91
C SER A 470 -1.23 -38.28 -0.41
N ASP A 471 -0.81 -37.02 -0.35
CA ASP A 471 -0.53 -36.21 -1.54
C ASP A 471 0.63 -36.79 -2.37
N ILE A 472 1.62 -37.39 -1.71
CA ILE A 472 2.79 -37.99 -2.36
C ILE A 472 2.40 -39.31 -3.03
N TRP A 473 1.53 -40.10 -2.39
CA TRP A 473 0.98 -41.31 -3.00
C TRP A 473 0.12 -41.00 -4.23
N ASP A 474 -0.68 -39.94 -4.18
CA ASP A 474 -1.49 -39.49 -5.31
C ASP A 474 -0.62 -39.13 -6.51
N ARG A 475 0.47 -38.37 -6.26
CA ARG A 475 1.44 -38.04 -7.30
C ARG A 475 2.23 -39.26 -7.78
N TYR A 476 2.51 -40.23 -6.91
CA TYR A 476 3.20 -41.45 -7.31
C TYR A 476 2.32 -42.31 -8.23
N LEU A 477 1.02 -42.40 -7.91
CA LEU A 477 0.04 -43.08 -8.75
C LEU A 477 -0.11 -42.39 -10.11
N GLU A 478 -0.18 -41.06 -10.14
CA GLU A 478 -0.22 -40.27 -11.38
C GLU A 478 1.03 -40.55 -12.24
N PHE A 479 2.23 -40.50 -11.64
CA PHE A 479 3.48 -40.80 -12.33
C PHE A 479 3.52 -42.23 -12.90
N GLU A 480 3.18 -43.26 -12.11
CA GLU A 480 3.17 -44.65 -12.60
C GLU A 480 2.08 -44.88 -13.65
N SER A 481 0.96 -44.16 -13.59
CA SER A 481 -0.08 -44.24 -14.63
C SER A 481 0.38 -43.67 -15.98
N LEU A 482 1.31 -42.72 -15.97
CA LEU A 482 1.85 -42.06 -17.17
C LEU A 482 3.01 -42.84 -17.80
N VAL A 483 3.91 -43.38 -16.96
CA VAL A 483 5.20 -43.93 -17.40
C VAL A 483 5.32 -45.46 -17.18
N GLY A 484 4.57 -45.98 -16.22
CA GLY A 484 4.61 -47.39 -15.82
C GLY A 484 3.71 -48.30 -16.62
N ASP A 485 3.48 -49.50 -16.09
CA ASP A 485 2.50 -50.45 -16.60
C ASP A 485 1.35 -50.62 -15.59
N LEU A 486 0.30 -51.33 -15.98
CA LEU A 486 -0.83 -51.57 -15.10
C LEU A 486 -0.41 -52.33 -13.82
N ALA A 487 0.61 -53.19 -13.91
CA ALA A 487 1.08 -53.96 -12.76
C ALA A 487 1.82 -53.08 -11.74
N SER A 488 2.61 -52.10 -12.18
CA SER A 488 3.27 -51.12 -11.30
C SER A 488 2.25 -50.19 -10.66
N THR A 489 1.27 -49.72 -11.44
CA THR A 489 0.17 -48.88 -10.97
C THR A 489 -0.63 -49.59 -9.87
N LEU A 490 -1.01 -50.85 -10.07
CA LEU A 490 -1.74 -51.63 -9.06
C LEU A 490 -0.93 -51.86 -7.78
N LYS A 491 0.38 -52.11 -7.89
CA LYS A 491 1.26 -52.25 -6.71
C LYS A 491 1.34 -50.96 -5.88
N VAL A 492 1.40 -49.80 -6.54
CA VAL A 492 1.39 -48.51 -5.85
C VAL A 492 0.04 -48.24 -5.21
N ASP A 493 -1.06 -48.56 -5.90
CA ASP A 493 -2.43 -48.39 -5.40
C ASP A 493 -2.70 -49.25 -4.15
N GLU A 494 -2.22 -50.50 -4.12
CA GLU A 494 -2.30 -51.38 -2.94
C GLU A 494 -1.51 -50.82 -1.74
N ARG A 495 -0.29 -50.32 -1.99
CA ARG A 495 0.55 -49.71 -0.94
C ARG A 495 -0.06 -48.40 -0.42
N ARG A 496 -0.60 -47.55 -1.29
CA ARG A 496 -1.36 -46.35 -0.94
C ARG A 496 -2.56 -46.70 -0.06
N LYS A 497 -3.34 -47.73 -0.43
CA LYS A 497 -4.48 -48.21 0.37
C LYS A 497 -4.03 -48.64 1.76
N ALA A 498 -2.97 -49.42 1.87
CA ALA A 498 -2.41 -49.84 3.15
C ALA A 498 -1.95 -48.65 4.02
N ALA A 499 -1.29 -47.65 3.42
CA ALA A 499 -0.77 -46.49 4.12
C ALA A 499 -1.85 -45.48 4.57
N VAL A 500 -2.85 -45.21 3.73
CA VAL A 500 -3.86 -44.15 3.96
C VAL A 500 -5.06 -44.65 4.78
N THR A 501 -5.52 -45.88 4.53
CA THR A 501 -6.75 -46.42 5.17
C THR A 501 -6.45 -47.45 6.27
N GLY A 502 -5.18 -47.74 6.53
CA GLY A 502 -4.77 -48.85 7.40
C GLY A 502 -5.23 -50.22 6.88
N GLY A 503 -5.51 -50.35 5.57
CA GLY A 503 -5.98 -51.57 4.94
C GLY A 503 -7.49 -51.85 5.06
N LYS A 504 -8.30 -50.86 5.48
CA LYS A 504 -9.77 -50.99 5.48
C LYS A 504 -10.33 -50.84 4.06
N ASP A 505 -11.46 -51.48 3.77
CA ASP A 505 -12.12 -51.40 2.45
C ASP A 505 -12.88 -50.09 2.19
N GLU A 506 -12.93 -49.19 3.19
CA GLU A 506 -13.54 -47.87 3.08
C GLU A 506 -12.81 -47.01 2.05
N GLY A 507 -13.53 -46.49 1.04
CA GLY A 507 -12.98 -45.58 0.03
C GLY A 507 -12.38 -46.24 -1.22
N THR A 508 -12.42 -47.57 -1.36
CA THR A 508 -11.83 -48.29 -2.51
C THR A 508 -12.34 -47.78 -3.87
N THR A 509 -13.63 -47.43 -3.99
CA THR A 509 -14.20 -46.84 -5.21
C THR A 509 -13.70 -45.41 -5.48
N LEU A 510 -13.43 -44.63 -4.43
CA LEU A 510 -12.90 -43.26 -4.56
C LEU A 510 -11.45 -43.29 -5.06
N MET A 511 -10.64 -44.22 -4.55
CA MET A 511 -9.26 -44.43 -5.01
C MET A 511 -9.20 -44.91 -6.46
N LEU A 512 -10.18 -45.72 -6.88
CA LEU A 512 -10.34 -46.13 -8.28
C LEU A 512 -10.65 -44.95 -9.20
N ILE A 513 -11.47 -44.00 -8.73
CA ILE A 513 -11.77 -42.76 -9.47
C ILE A 513 -10.48 -41.93 -9.66
N ASP A 514 -9.64 -41.82 -8.63
CA ASP A 514 -8.33 -41.12 -8.72
C ASP A 514 -7.41 -41.74 -9.77
N ARG A 515 -7.37 -43.06 -9.90
CA ARG A 515 -6.51 -43.76 -10.88
C ARG A 515 -6.81 -43.38 -12.33
N TYR A 516 -8.07 -43.07 -12.63
CA TYR A 516 -8.50 -42.66 -13.97
C TYR A 516 -8.65 -41.14 -14.09
N ARG A 517 -8.32 -40.39 -13.03
CA ARG A 517 -8.39 -38.94 -13.04
C ARG A 517 -7.32 -38.39 -13.97
N PHE A 518 -7.69 -37.42 -14.80
CA PHE A 518 -6.74 -36.67 -15.60
C PHE A 518 -7.12 -35.19 -15.53
N LEU A 519 -6.24 -34.35 -14.96
CA LEU A 519 -6.55 -32.97 -14.64
C LEU A 519 -7.88 -32.87 -13.85
N ASN A 520 -8.88 -32.18 -14.39
CA ASN A 520 -10.22 -32.05 -13.82
C ASN A 520 -11.23 -33.09 -14.33
N LEU A 521 -10.82 -34.01 -15.20
CA LEU A 521 -11.68 -35.05 -15.76
C LEU A 521 -11.69 -36.28 -14.85
N VAL A 522 -12.89 -36.78 -14.60
CA VAL A 522 -13.15 -37.94 -13.74
C VAL A 522 -14.24 -38.81 -14.39
N PRO A 523 -14.20 -40.14 -14.20
CA PRO A 523 -15.10 -41.08 -14.86
C PRO A 523 -16.54 -41.11 -14.28
N CYS A 524 -16.97 -40.06 -13.57
CA CYS A 524 -18.27 -39.96 -12.90
C CYS A 524 -18.85 -38.55 -13.02
N THR A 525 -20.18 -38.45 -13.02
CA THR A 525 -20.87 -37.15 -12.97
C THR A 525 -20.71 -36.49 -11.60
N LEU A 526 -20.81 -35.15 -11.53
CA LEU A 526 -20.70 -34.40 -10.27
C LEU A 526 -21.72 -34.87 -9.22
N ASP A 527 -22.92 -35.26 -9.63
CA ASP A 527 -23.96 -35.76 -8.72
C ASP A 527 -23.59 -37.14 -8.16
N GLN A 528 -23.04 -38.03 -8.99
CA GLN A 528 -22.52 -39.33 -8.53
C GLN A 528 -21.37 -39.15 -7.55
N LEU A 529 -20.44 -38.23 -7.82
CA LEU A 529 -19.29 -37.94 -6.95
C LEU A 529 -19.71 -37.40 -5.59
N LYS A 530 -20.70 -36.48 -5.56
CA LYS A 530 -21.29 -35.98 -4.31
C LYS A 530 -21.94 -37.08 -3.47
N LEU A 531 -22.68 -37.99 -4.12
CA LEU A 531 -23.31 -39.12 -3.44
C LEU A 531 -22.28 -40.12 -2.89
N MET A 532 -21.16 -40.29 -3.58
CA MET A 532 -20.05 -41.16 -3.14
C MET A 532 -19.16 -40.49 -2.09
N GLY A 533 -19.36 -39.20 -1.77
CA GLY A 533 -18.53 -38.46 -0.82
C GLY A 533 -17.14 -38.10 -1.36
N TYR A 534 -16.94 -38.07 -2.68
CA TYR A 534 -15.68 -37.69 -3.30
C TYR A 534 -15.45 -36.18 -3.17
N ASN A 535 -14.59 -35.79 -2.22
CA ASN A 535 -14.28 -34.39 -1.88
C ASN A 535 -12.85 -34.00 -2.30
N VAL A 536 -12.43 -34.34 -3.51
CA VAL A 536 -11.19 -33.77 -4.06
C VAL A 536 -11.49 -32.35 -4.53
N SER A 537 -10.81 -31.38 -3.93
CA SER A 537 -10.83 -29.99 -4.35
C SER A 537 -10.43 -29.88 -5.82
N PHE A 538 -11.37 -29.62 -6.73
CA PHE A 538 -11.10 -29.33 -8.16
C PHE A 538 -10.25 -28.04 -8.38
N ASN A 539 -9.69 -27.45 -7.31
CA ASN A 539 -8.98 -26.18 -7.29
C ASN A 539 -7.44 -26.31 -7.29
N SER A 540 -6.85 -27.50 -7.35
CA SER A 540 -5.39 -27.68 -7.50
C SER A 540 -4.86 -27.37 -8.91
N LEU A 541 -5.67 -26.73 -9.76
CA LEU A 541 -5.33 -26.29 -11.11
C LEU A 541 -4.37 -25.09 -11.18
N HIS A 542 -3.94 -24.52 -10.05
CA HIS A 542 -2.99 -23.38 -10.10
C HIS A 542 -1.53 -23.78 -10.28
N ASP A 543 -1.16 -25.05 -10.09
CA ASP A 543 0.26 -25.45 -10.16
C ASP A 543 0.71 -25.91 -11.55
N TYR A 544 -0.21 -26.31 -12.45
CA TYR A 544 0.16 -26.74 -13.80
C TYR A 544 0.35 -25.57 -14.79
N CYS A 545 -0.22 -24.38 -14.54
CA CYS A 545 -0.18 -23.26 -15.48
C CYS A 545 1.04 -22.34 -15.37
N TYR A 546 1.92 -22.48 -14.37
CA TYR A 546 3.11 -21.64 -14.26
C TYR A 546 4.30 -22.10 -15.12
N TYR A 547 4.26 -23.31 -15.68
CA TYR A 547 5.43 -23.93 -16.32
C TYR A 547 5.31 -24.14 -17.84
N SER A 548 4.19 -23.76 -18.47
CA SER A 548 3.94 -24.03 -19.89
C SER A 548 3.86 -22.78 -20.80
N CYS A 549 4.44 -21.64 -20.40
CA CYS A 549 4.47 -20.46 -21.27
C CYS A 549 5.88 -19.89 -21.40
N GLN A 550 6.72 -20.54 -22.22
CA GLN A 550 7.79 -19.91 -23.01
C GLN A 550 8.36 -20.91 -24.03
N SER A 551 7.55 -21.20 -25.04
CA SER A 551 8.00 -21.76 -26.32
C SER A 551 7.55 -20.80 -27.43
N CYS A 552 8.27 -19.69 -27.59
CA CYS A 552 8.37 -18.93 -28.84
C CYS A 552 9.82 -18.49 -29.00
#